data_AF-A0A2X4UBA5-F1
#
_entry.id   AF-A0A2X4UBA5-F1
#
_cell.length_a   1.000
_cell.length_b   1.000
_cell.length_c   1.000
_cell.angle_alpha   90.00
_cell.angle_beta   90.00
_cell.angle_gamma   90.00
#
_symmetry.space_group_name_H-M   'P 1'
#
loop_
_entity.id
_entity.type
_entity.pdbx_description
1 polymer ?
#
loop_
_entity_poly.entity_id
_entity_poly.type
_entity_poly.pdbx_seq_one_letter_code
_entity_poly.pdbx_strand_id
1 'polypeptide(L)'
;MAACEQCGRNCIPEIRAVEALETWCAQSGDDLKLNLHPRASQSINTLSLPVNNVRLLIGPEGGLSQDEIDMTARYGFTDILLGPRVLRTETAALTAIAALQVRFGDLG
;
A
#
# COMPACT_ATOMS: atom_id res chain seq x y z
N MET A 1 13.59 10.27 -12.04
CA MET A 1 13.83 11.70 -12.33
C MET A 1 12.86 12.23 -13.37
N ALA A 2 12.81 11.67 -14.58
CA ALA A 2 11.87 12.10 -15.65
C ALA A 2 10.39 12.23 -15.21
N ALA A 3 9.87 11.33 -14.38
CA ALA A 3 8.49 11.42 -13.89
C ALA A 3 8.25 12.67 -13.02
N CYS A 4 9.21 13.06 -12.16
CA CYS A 4 9.10 14.25 -11.32
C CYS A 4 9.16 15.52 -12.15
N GLU A 5 10.04 15.55 -13.17
CA GLU A 5 10.13 16.65 -14.14
C GLU A 5 8.82 16.82 -14.92
N GLN A 6 8.25 15.73 -15.40
CA GLN A 6 7.01 15.76 -16.18
C GLN A 6 5.79 16.18 -15.34
N CYS A 7 5.71 15.77 -14.07
CA CYS A 7 4.58 16.09 -13.19
C CYS A 7 4.78 17.35 -12.32
N GLY A 8 5.94 18.00 -12.38
CA GLY A 8 6.25 19.22 -11.62
C GLY A 8 6.57 18.99 -10.14
N ARG A 9 6.88 17.76 -9.71
CA ARG A 9 7.31 17.49 -8.33
C ARG A 9 8.77 17.89 -8.13
N ASN A 10 9.03 18.75 -7.15
CA ASN A 10 10.39 19.18 -6.76
C ASN A 10 11.10 18.24 -5.78
N CYS A 11 10.46 17.12 -5.41
CA CYS A 11 11.02 16.11 -4.52
C CYS A 11 10.99 14.76 -5.21
N ILE A 12 12.17 14.17 -5.39
CA ILE A 12 12.34 12.85 -6.01
C ILE A 12 12.06 11.76 -4.97
N PRO A 13 11.13 10.83 -5.23
CA PRO A 13 10.93 9.67 -4.36
C PRO A 13 12.20 8.81 -4.29
N GLU A 14 12.57 8.39 -3.09
CA GLU A 14 13.66 7.44 -2.87
C GLU A 14 13.28 6.05 -3.40
N ILE A 15 14.16 5.44 -4.21
CA ILE A 15 14.05 4.04 -4.60
C ILE A 15 15.06 3.26 -3.75
N ARG A 16 14.55 2.52 -2.77
CA ARG A 16 15.39 1.72 -1.86
C ARG A 16 15.88 0.44 -2.52
N ALA A 17 16.96 -0.13 -1.98
CA ALA A 17 17.45 -1.42 -2.40
C ALA A 17 16.43 -2.54 -2.09
N VAL A 18 16.47 -3.62 -2.87
CA VAL A 18 15.61 -4.78 -2.63
C VAL A 18 15.96 -5.39 -1.27
N GLU A 19 14.92 -5.70 -0.48
CA GLU A 19 15.04 -6.35 0.81
C GLU A 19 14.02 -7.48 0.95
N ALA A 20 14.22 -8.37 1.92
CA ALA A 20 13.26 -9.41 2.23
C ALA A 20 11.98 -8.81 2.82
N LEU A 21 10.82 -9.39 2.47
CA LEU A 21 9.52 -8.88 2.89
C LEU A 21 9.41 -8.73 4.42
N GLU A 22 9.85 -9.73 5.17
CA GLU A 22 9.80 -9.68 6.64
C GLU A 22 10.65 -8.55 7.22
N THR A 23 11.86 -8.33 6.68
CA THR A 23 12.71 -7.19 7.07
C THR A 23 12.00 -5.86 6.85
N TRP A 24 11.33 -5.71 5.70
CA TRP A 24 10.56 -4.51 5.37
C TRP A 24 9.35 -4.31 6.29
N CYS A 25 8.63 -5.38 6.64
CA CYS A 25 7.49 -5.35 7.56
C CYS A 25 7.90 -4.96 8.99
N ALA A 26 9.08 -5.43 9.43
CA ALA A 26 9.63 -5.22 10.77
C ALA A 26 10.16 -3.80 11.00
N GLN A 27 10.35 -2.99 9.96
CA GLN A 27 10.79 -1.61 10.11
C GLN A 27 9.81 -0.82 11.00
N SER A 28 10.38 -0.08 11.96
CA SER A 28 9.62 0.79 12.85
C SER A 28 9.18 2.06 12.13
N GLY A 29 8.03 2.59 12.52
CA GLY A 29 7.45 3.81 11.97
C GLY A 29 6.03 4.00 12.49
N ASP A 30 5.52 5.22 12.37
CA ASP A 30 4.13 5.58 12.73
C ASP A 30 3.23 5.56 11.49
N ASP A 31 3.49 4.58 10.61
CA ASP A 31 2.77 4.42 9.35
C ASP A 31 1.50 3.60 9.58
N LEU A 32 0.40 3.97 8.91
CA LEU A 32 -0.70 3.05 8.71
C LEU A 32 -0.24 1.94 7.74
N LYS A 33 -0.11 0.71 8.24
CA LYS A 33 0.37 -0.44 7.47
C LYS A 33 -0.80 -1.16 6.79
N LEU A 34 -0.76 -1.24 5.47
CA LEU A 34 -1.84 -1.78 4.63
C LEU A 34 -1.30 -2.80 3.64
N ASN A 35 -2.08 -3.84 3.37
CA ASN A 35 -1.82 -4.83 2.32
C ASN A 35 -3.12 -5.13 1.56
N LEU A 36 -3.01 -5.39 0.27
CA LEU A 36 -4.17 -5.74 -0.55
C LEU A 36 -4.50 -7.23 -0.42
N HIS A 37 -5.71 -7.53 0.03
CA HIS A 37 -6.18 -8.91 0.14
C HIS A 37 -7.61 -9.07 -0.42
N PRO A 38 -7.87 -9.98 -1.38
CA PRO A 38 -9.19 -10.13 -2.01
C PRO A 38 -10.33 -10.51 -1.06
N ARG A 39 -10.01 -10.99 0.16
CA ARG A 39 -10.99 -11.39 1.18
C ARG A 39 -11.01 -10.44 2.38
N ALA A 40 -10.36 -9.29 2.28
CA ALA A 40 -10.40 -8.28 3.31
C ALA A 40 -11.85 -7.78 3.53
N SER A 41 -12.22 -7.53 4.78
CA SER A 41 -13.51 -6.93 5.14
C SER A 41 -13.48 -5.40 5.12
N GLN A 42 -12.29 -4.81 5.28
CA GLN A 42 -12.10 -3.36 5.29
C GLN A 42 -11.78 -2.87 3.88
N SER A 43 -12.10 -1.61 3.60
CA SER A 43 -11.70 -0.91 2.38
C SER A 43 -10.95 0.36 2.74
N ILE A 44 -10.32 0.99 1.74
CA ILE A 44 -9.68 2.29 1.93
C ILE A 44 -10.65 3.31 2.51
N ASN A 45 -11.97 3.22 2.27
CA ASN A 45 -12.99 4.15 2.76
C ASN A 45 -13.41 3.92 4.22
N THR A 46 -13.03 2.81 4.84
CA THR A 46 -13.44 2.46 6.21
C THR A 46 -12.33 2.63 7.24
N LEU A 47 -11.10 2.95 6.80
CA LEU A 47 -9.96 3.22 7.70
C LEU A 47 -10.20 4.49 8.54
N SER A 48 -9.67 4.53 9.75
CA SER A 48 -9.84 5.65 10.68
C SER A 48 -8.89 6.82 10.37
N LEU A 49 -9.31 8.04 10.70
CA LEU A 49 -8.50 9.26 10.64
C LEU A 49 -7.93 9.63 12.02
N PRO A 50 -6.83 10.41 12.10
CA PRO A 50 -6.02 10.94 10.99
C PRO A 50 -5.00 9.93 10.46
N VAL A 51 -4.63 10.06 9.18
CA VAL A 51 -3.58 9.25 8.53
C VAL A 51 -2.56 10.20 7.91
N ASN A 52 -1.33 10.16 8.42
CA ASN A 52 -0.24 11.02 7.92
C ASN A 52 0.72 10.28 7.00
N ASN A 53 1.03 9.02 7.33
CA ASN A 53 1.92 8.16 6.55
C ASN A 53 1.24 6.81 6.32
N VAL A 54 1.47 6.22 5.14
CA VAL A 54 0.95 4.90 4.78
C VAL A 54 2.09 4.03 4.27
N ARG A 55 2.16 2.82 4.81
CA ARG A 55 3.01 1.75 4.31
C ARG A 55 2.15 0.74 3.59
N LEU A 56 2.18 0.78 2.25
CA LEU A 56 1.33 -0.04 1.39
C LEU A 56 2.12 -1.20 0.79
N LEU A 57 1.71 -2.43 1.08
CA LEU A 57 2.23 -3.65 0.49
C LEU A 57 1.36 -4.08 -0.69
N ILE A 58 1.99 -4.22 -1.86
CA ILE A 58 1.38 -4.77 -3.07
C ILE A 58 2.05 -6.12 -3.36
N GLY A 59 1.28 -7.20 -3.29
CA GLY A 59 1.76 -8.55 -3.61
C GLY A 59 1.96 -8.78 -5.12
N PRO A 60 2.55 -9.91 -5.50
CA PRO A 60 2.71 -10.32 -6.90
C PRO A 60 1.37 -10.66 -7.57
N GLU A 61 1.36 -11.04 -8.85
CA GLU A 61 0.13 -11.34 -9.61
C GLU A 61 -0.72 -12.47 -8.97
N GLY A 62 -0.08 -13.39 -8.25
CA GLY A 62 -0.75 -14.46 -7.48
C GLY A 62 -1.31 -14.02 -6.11
N GLY A 63 -1.10 -12.77 -5.72
CA GLY A 63 -1.36 -12.28 -4.36
C GLY A 63 -0.31 -12.73 -3.35
N LEU A 64 -0.55 -12.37 -2.09
CA LEU A 64 0.24 -12.85 -0.96
C LEU A 64 -0.25 -14.25 -0.56
N SER A 65 0.69 -15.13 -0.23
CA SER A 65 0.40 -16.43 0.38
C SER A 65 -0.20 -16.26 1.77
N GLN A 66 -0.86 -17.31 2.29
CA GLN A 66 -1.41 -17.27 3.65
C GLN A 66 -0.32 -17.01 4.69
N ASP A 67 0.86 -17.62 4.53
CA ASP A 67 1.99 -17.42 5.45
C ASP A 67 2.50 -15.96 5.45
N GLU A 68 2.47 -15.29 4.28
CA GLU A 68 2.83 -13.87 4.16
C GLU A 68 1.76 -12.97 4.77
N ILE A 69 0.47 -13.28 4.59
CA ILE A 69 -0.63 -12.56 5.24
C ILE A 69 -0.49 -12.67 6.77
N ASP A 70 -0.34 -13.89 7.30
CA ASP A 70 -0.18 -14.14 8.72
C ASP A 70 1.09 -13.48 9.28
N MET A 71 2.16 -13.42 8.49
CA MET A 71 3.37 -12.67 8.83
C MET A 71 3.10 -11.17 8.89
N THR A 72 2.48 -10.57 7.88
CA THR A 72 2.21 -9.13 7.85
C THR A 72 1.26 -8.71 8.99
N ALA A 73 0.29 -9.55 9.34
CA ALA A 73 -0.62 -9.32 10.46
C ALA A 73 0.15 -9.24 11.79
N ARG A 74 1.19 -10.07 12.01
CA ARG A 74 2.07 -9.98 13.19
C ARG A 74 2.83 -8.65 13.29
N TYR A 75 3.06 -7.99 12.15
CA TYR A 75 3.69 -6.66 12.09
C TYR A 75 2.68 -5.50 12.08
N GLY A 76 1.39 -5.78 12.27
CA GLY A 76 0.32 -4.79 12.36
C GLY A 76 -0.23 -4.30 11.03
N PHE A 77 -0.05 -5.05 9.94
CA PHE A 77 -0.69 -4.74 8.67
C PHE A 77 -2.20 -5.00 8.74
N THR A 78 -2.96 -4.10 8.10
CA THR A 78 -4.41 -4.22 7.95
C THR A 78 -4.75 -4.57 6.51
N ASP A 79 -5.43 -5.70 6.34
CA ASP A 79 -5.94 -6.17 5.06
C ASP A 79 -7.02 -5.22 4.53
N ILE A 80 -6.86 -4.75 3.29
CA ILE A 80 -7.86 -3.91 2.61
C ILE A 80 -8.27 -4.48 1.24
N LEU A 81 -9.55 -4.31 0.93
CA LEU A 81 -10.17 -4.72 -0.33
C LEU A 81 -10.23 -3.54 -1.30
N LEU A 82 -9.85 -3.80 -2.56
CA LEU A 82 -9.88 -2.82 -3.64
C LEU A 82 -10.97 -3.15 -4.67
N GLY A 83 -12.22 -3.15 -4.20
CA GLY A 83 -13.39 -3.53 -4.98
C GLY A 83 -13.47 -5.05 -5.22
N PRO A 84 -14.50 -5.51 -5.96
CA PRO A 84 -14.83 -6.93 -6.08
C PRO A 84 -14.01 -7.69 -7.15
N ARG A 85 -13.15 -7.00 -7.90
CA ARG A 85 -12.41 -7.57 -9.04
C ARG A 85 -10.96 -7.77 -8.66
N VAL A 86 -10.40 -8.91 -9.06
CA VAL A 86 -8.95 -9.12 -9.00
C VAL A 86 -8.30 -8.20 -10.02
N LEU A 87 -7.44 -7.30 -9.54
CA LEU A 87 -6.68 -6.38 -10.37
C LEU A 87 -5.29 -6.96 -10.63
N ARG A 88 -4.74 -6.69 -11.81
CA ARG A 88 -3.32 -6.93 -12.07
C ARG A 88 -2.47 -6.07 -11.14
N THR A 89 -1.28 -6.53 -10.78
CA THR A 89 -0.37 -5.89 -9.83
C THR A 89 -0.17 -4.40 -10.09
N GLU A 90 0.08 -4.01 -11.34
CA GLU A 90 0.30 -2.63 -11.74
C GLU A 90 -0.96 -1.78 -11.57
N THR A 91 -2.13 -2.34 -11.90
CA THR A 91 -3.43 -1.66 -11.73
C THR A 91 -3.79 -1.52 -10.26
N ALA A 92 -3.49 -2.53 -9.45
CA ALA A 92 -3.72 -2.53 -8.01
C ALA A 92 -2.91 -1.43 -7.32
N ALA A 93 -1.61 -1.31 -7.65
CA ALA A 93 -0.74 -0.28 -7.10
C ALA A 93 -1.24 1.13 -7.43
N LEU A 94 -1.52 1.42 -8.71
CA LEU A 94 -2.00 2.74 -9.14
C LEU A 94 -3.36 3.08 -8.51
N THR A 95 -4.29 2.12 -8.49
CA THR A 95 -5.64 2.32 -7.95
C THR A 95 -5.60 2.56 -6.44
N ALA A 96 -4.77 1.81 -5.69
CA ALA A 96 -4.62 1.99 -4.26
C ALA A 96 -4.01 3.36 -3.91
N ILE A 97 -2.95 3.77 -4.62
CA ILE A 97 -2.34 5.10 -4.43
C ILE A 97 -3.36 6.20 -4.71
N ALA A 98 -4.08 6.14 -5.83
CA ALA A 98 -5.11 7.13 -6.17
C ALA A 98 -6.22 7.20 -5.11
N ALA A 99 -6.74 6.05 -4.66
CA ALA A 99 -7.78 6.00 -3.65
C ALA A 99 -7.32 6.55 -2.28
N LEU A 100 -6.07 6.25 -1.87
CA LEU A 100 -5.48 6.81 -0.66
C LEU A 100 -5.32 8.33 -0.77
N GLN A 101 -4.85 8.83 -1.92
CA GLN A 101 -4.68 10.26 -2.16
C GLN A 101 -6.01 11.02 -2.23
N VAL A 102 -7.07 10.43 -2.78
CA VAL A 102 -8.41 11.03 -2.77
C VAL A 102 -8.97 11.10 -1.34
N ARG A 103 -8.71 10.09 -0.50
CA ARG A 103 -9.29 10.04 0.84
C ARG A 103 -8.49 10.82 1.89
N PHE A 104 -7.16 10.77 1.80
CA PHE A 104 -6.24 11.25 2.84
C PHE A 104 -5.22 12.27 2.34
N GLY A 105 -5.12 12.44 1.03
CA GLY A 105 -4.12 13.29 0.39
C GLY A 105 -4.74 14.51 -0.29
N ASP A 106 -4.21 14.84 -1.46
CA ASP A 106 -4.49 16.09 -2.19
C ASP A 106 -5.28 15.91 -3.49
N LEU A 107 -5.81 14.71 -3.77
CA LEU A 107 -6.61 14.43 -4.97
C LEU A 107 -8.14 14.58 -4.76
N GLY A 108 -8.59 14.82 -3.53
CA GLY A 108 -10.01 14.85 -3.13
C GLY A 108 -10.56 16.23 -2.81
#